data_AF-A0A3D4UJR3-F1
#
_entry.id   AF-A0A3D4UJR3-F1
#
_cell.length_a   1.000
_cell.length_b   1.000
_cell.length_c   1.000
_cell.angle_alpha   90.00
_cell.angle_beta   90.00
_cell.angle_gamma   90.00
#
_symmetry.space_group_name_H-M   'P 1'
#
loop_
_entity.id
_entity.type
_entity.pdbx_description
1 polymer ?
#
loop_
_entity_poly.entity_id
_entity_poly.type
_entity_poly.pdbx_seq_one_letter_code
_entity_poly.pdbx_strand_id
1 'polypeptide(L)'
;MHDLGQGVPEDSPSPGTVYGHAPQANAPGIMPPATRVQARRDVFWQNICREILMALASAAAESSGRLGTGISDAQSSGSPVNELFDGRMGVITTLGQRIPIADVTPVFSCSLPNTELDRSLSNDVQCSIFRVTTPTGETYTFPISQVVGVHSVSQSLLEGIEDQQESSEEKA
;
A
#
# COMPACT_ATOMS: atom_id res chain seq x y z
N MET A 1 65.05 7.96 -64.17
CA MET A 1 63.57 8.02 -64.19
C MET A 1 63.15 7.91 -62.72
N HIS A 2 63.11 9.05 -62.02
CA HIS A 2 61.89 9.81 -61.65
C HIS A 2 60.97 8.92 -60.78
N ASP A 3 60.70 9.19 -59.51
CA ASP A 3 60.14 10.42 -58.90
C ASP A 3 60.18 10.25 -57.35
N LEU A 4 61.01 10.98 -56.59
CA LEU A 4 60.70 12.16 -55.73
C LEU A 4 59.30 12.20 -55.08
N GLY A 5 59.26 12.35 -53.76
CA GLY A 5 58.02 12.73 -53.05
C GLY A 5 58.01 12.51 -51.54
N GLN A 6 58.94 13.11 -50.80
CA GLN A 6 58.75 13.34 -49.37
C GLN A 6 57.64 14.38 -49.13
N GLY A 7 56.83 14.20 -48.09
CA GLY A 7 55.88 15.22 -47.64
C GLY A 7 55.07 14.80 -46.42
N VAL A 8 55.59 15.10 -45.23
CA VAL A 8 54.79 15.44 -44.04
C VAL A 8 55.09 16.92 -43.82
N PRO A 9 54.09 17.82 -43.72
CA PRO A 9 53.65 18.18 -42.37
C PRO A 9 52.18 18.64 -42.21
N GLU A 10 51.84 18.66 -40.92
CA GLU A 10 51.04 19.66 -40.21
C GLU A 10 49.55 19.44 -39.93
N ASP A 11 49.33 19.62 -38.64
CA ASP A 11 48.13 19.58 -37.82
C ASP A 11 47.24 20.78 -38.15
N SER A 12 45.95 20.54 -38.36
CA SER A 12 44.94 21.59 -38.43
C SER A 12 43.59 20.99 -38.02
N PRO A 13 43.09 21.27 -36.82
CA PRO A 13 41.74 20.86 -36.45
C PRO A 13 40.72 21.73 -37.21
N SER A 14 39.92 21.10 -38.07
CA SER A 14 38.78 21.75 -38.73
C SER A 14 37.80 22.33 -37.69
N PRO A 15 37.45 23.62 -37.78
CA PRO A 15 36.45 24.23 -36.92
C PRO A 15 35.06 23.91 -37.47
N GLY A 16 34.35 22.96 -36.85
CA GLY A 16 33.04 22.58 -37.39
C GLY A 16 32.22 21.58 -36.59
N THR A 17 32.29 21.57 -35.25
CA THR A 17 31.37 20.74 -34.46
C THR A 17 30.73 21.51 -33.32
N VAL A 18 29.66 22.21 -33.66
CA VAL A 18 28.50 22.52 -32.80
C VAL A 18 27.32 22.30 -33.75
N TYR A 19 26.49 21.28 -33.63
CA TYR A 19 25.43 21.12 -32.64
C TYR A 19 25.10 19.64 -32.46
N GLY A 20 25.35 19.15 -31.27
CA GLY A 20 24.72 17.97 -30.72
C GLY A 20 24.79 18.13 -29.22
N HIS A 21 23.79 18.79 -28.63
CA HIS A 21 23.55 18.61 -27.21
C HIS A 21 23.34 17.11 -27.02
N ALA A 22 24.40 16.41 -26.60
CA ALA A 22 24.21 15.11 -25.97
C ALA A 22 23.16 15.34 -24.88
N PRO A 23 22.08 14.55 -24.81
CA PRO A 23 21.19 14.64 -23.67
C PRO A 23 22.08 14.41 -22.47
N GLN A 24 22.25 15.45 -21.63
CA GLN A 24 22.85 15.24 -20.33
C GLN A 24 22.01 14.14 -19.71
N ALA A 25 22.61 12.96 -19.53
CA ALA A 25 22.03 11.95 -18.68
C ALA A 25 21.76 12.68 -17.37
N ASN A 26 20.49 12.91 -17.06
CA ASN A 26 20.08 13.45 -15.77
C ASN A 26 20.77 12.57 -14.75
N ALA A 27 21.85 13.07 -14.15
CA ALA A 27 22.45 12.42 -13.00
C ALA A 27 21.28 12.26 -12.03
N PRO A 28 20.91 11.04 -11.62
CA PRO A 28 19.76 10.85 -10.75
C PRO A 28 20.02 11.73 -9.54
N GLY A 29 19.22 12.79 -9.42
CA GLY A 29 19.41 13.80 -8.39
C GLY A 29 19.51 13.05 -7.07
N ILE A 30 20.65 13.19 -6.39
CA ILE A 30 20.86 12.52 -5.11
C ILE A 30 19.79 13.07 -4.19
N MET A 31 18.72 12.29 -3.99
CA MET A 31 17.62 12.68 -3.13
C MET A 31 18.22 13.07 -1.77
N PRO A 32 17.81 14.22 -1.18
CA PRO A 32 18.30 14.63 0.12
C PRO A 32 18.15 13.48 1.14
N PRO A 33 19.11 13.29 2.05
CA PRO A 33 19.07 12.16 3.00
C PRO A 33 17.74 12.05 3.78
N ALA A 34 17.16 13.19 4.17
CA ALA A 34 15.86 13.23 4.86
C ALA A 34 14.72 12.65 4.00
N THR A 35 14.66 13.01 2.71
CA THR A 35 13.67 12.48 1.77
C THR A 35 13.82 10.97 1.59
N ARG A 36 15.05 10.46 1.55
CA ARG A 36 15.33 9.02 1.47
C ARG A 36 14.87 8.27 2.72
N VAL A 37 15.10 8.86 3.90
CA VAL A 37 14.63 8.28 5.18
C VAL A 37 13.11 8.25 5.23
N GLN A 38 12.45 9.33 4.83
CA GLN A 38 10.99 9.39 4.81
C GLN A 38 10.40 8.36 3.85
N ALA A 39 10.88 8.29 2.60
CA ALA A 39 10.41 7.30 1.63
C ALA A 39 10.57 5.86 2.14
N ARG A 40 11.67 5.55 2.86
CA ARG A 40 11.86 4.23 3.48
C ARG A 40 10.86 3.96 4.59
N ARG A 41 10.56 4.96 5.43
CA ARG A 41 9.55 4.85 6.49
C ARG A 41 8.16 4.65 5.90
N ASP A 42 7.83 5.35 4.83
CA ASP A 42 6.54 5.24 4.16
C ASP A 42 6.34 3.82 3.59
N VAL A 43 7.33 3.29 2.87
CA VAL A 43 7.29 1.92 2.33
C VAL A 43 7.22 0.89 3.47
N PHE A 44 8.05 1.05 4.50
CA PHE A 44 8.03 0.17 5.67
C PHE A 44 6.66 0.17 6.33
N TRP A 45 6.05 1.34 6.51
CA TRP A 45 4.76 1.48 7.15
C TRP A 45 3.63 0.89 6.30
N GLN A 46 3.64 1.15 4.99
CA GLN A 46 2.69 0.54 4.06
C GLN A 46 2.78 -0.99 4.10
N ASN A 47 3.98 -1.57 4.22
CA ASN A 47 4.15 -3.01 4.38
C ASN A 47 3.57 -3.50 5.72
N ILE A 48 3.78 -2.79 6.83
CA ILE A 48 3.16 -3.14 8.12
C ILE A 48 1.63 -3.13 8.00
N CYS A 49 1.06 -2.06 7.46
CA CYS A 49 -0.40 -1.97 7.30
C CYS A 49 -0.94 -3.07 6.38
N ARG A 50 -0.22 -3.40 5.30
CA ARG A 50 -0.56 -4.50 4.40
C ARG A 50 -0.61 -5.82 5.16
N GLU A 51 0.43 -6.16 5.92
CA GLU A 51 0.50 -7.43 6.66
C GLU A 51 -0.61 -7.53 7.72
N ILE A 52 -0.90 -6.44 8.44
CA ILE A 52 -2.00 -6.41 9.40
C ILE A 52 -3.35 -6.64 8.71
N LEU A 53 -3.63 -5.92 7.61
CA LEU A 53 -4.89 -6.06 6.90
C LEU A 53 -5.03 -7.42 6.20
N MET A 54 -3.92 -8.01 5.76
CA MET A 54 -3.89 -9.39 5.26
C MET A 54 -4.21 -10.40 6.35
N ALA A 55 -3.61 -10.27 7.53
CA ALA A 55 -3.92 -11.13 8.67
C ALA A 55 -5.39 -11.01 9.09
N LEU A 56 -5.93 -9.78 9.13
CA LEU A 56 -7.34 -9.53 9.38
C LEU A 56 -8.23 -10.12 8.27
N ALA A 57 -7.82 -10.06 7.01
CA ALA A 57 -8.57 -10.64 5.89
C ALA A 57 -8.63 -12.16 5.96
N SER A 58 -7.51 -12.81 6.32
CA SER A 58 -7.48 -14.24 6.59
C SER A 58 -8.42 -14.61 7.74
N ALA A 59 -8.34 -13.92 8.87
CA ALA A 59 -9.21 -14.14 10.01
C ALA A 59 -10.70 -13.89 9.69
N ALA A 60 -11.01 -12.84 8.92
CA ALA A 60 -12.37 -12.54 8.48
C ALA A 60 -12.91 -13.60 7.51
N ALA A 61 -12.05 -14.14 6.65
CA ALA A 61 -12.43 -15.18 5.71
C ALA A 61 -12.69 -16.53 6.40
N GLU A 62 -12.00 -16.83 7.51
CA GLU A 62 -12.30 -17.96 8.38
C GLU A 62 -13.63 -17.73 9.13
N SER A 63 -13.82 -16.57 9.77
CA SER A 63 -15.02 -16.28 10.56
C SER A 63 -16.30 -16.17 9.72
N SER A 64 -16.20 -15.64 8.50
CA SER A 64 -17.33 -15.49 7.56
C SER A 64 -17.60 -16.76 6.74
N GLY A 65 -16.83 -17.83 6.93
CA GLY A 65 -16.97 -19.08 6.16
C GLY A 65 -16.50 -19.01 4.70
N ARG A 66 -15.82 -17.93 4.28
CA ARG A 66 -15.28 -17.77 2.91
C ARG A 66 -14.15 -18.75 2.58
N LEU A 67 -13.54 -19.37 3.59
CA LEU A 67 -12.50 -20.40 3.45
C LEU A 67 -13.02 -21.83 3.77
N GLY A 68 -14.32 -22.01 4.02
CA GLY A 68 -14.85 -23.27 4.55
C GLY A 68 -15.07 -24.38 3.50
N THR A 69 -14.32 -25.48 3.63
CA THR A 69 -14.71 -26.81 3.13
C THR A 69 -15.23 -27.64 4.30
N GLY A 70 -16.49 -27.50 4.72
CA GLY A 70 -16.99 -28.32 5.82
C GLY A 70 -18.32 -27.88 6.40
N ILE A 71 -19.11 -28.90 6.74
CA ILE A 71 -20.50 -28.87 7.19
C ILE A 71 -20.62 -28.06 8.49
N SER A 72 -21.71 -27.29 8.57
CA SER A 72 -22.17 -26.53 9.74
C SER A 72 -21.78 -27.18 11.06
N ASP A 73 -20.99 -26.48 11.88
CA ASP A 73 -20.88 -26.82 13.29
C ASP A 73 -21.08 -25.58 14.17
N ALA A 74 -21.96 -25.78 15.14
CA ALA A 74 -22.47 -24.83 16.08
C ALA A 74 -21.41 -24.45 17.12
N GLN A 75 -21.02 -23.17 17.15
CA GLN A 75 -20.58 -22.43 18.35
C GLN A 75 -20.21 -20.98 17.95
N SER A 76 -21.23 -20.17 17.64
CA SER A 76 -21.07 -18.74 17.33
C SER A 76 -21.17 -17.84 18.58
N SER A 77 -20.65 -18.28 19.73
CA SER A 77 -20.59 -17.46 20.95
C SER A 77 -19.14 -17.33 21.46
N GLY A 78 -18.51 -16.18 21.20
CA GLY A 78 -17.38 -15.68 22.00
C GLY A 78 -15.96 -16.04 21.57
N SER A 79 -15.68 -16.37 20.30
CA SER A 79 -14.28 -16.45 19.86
C SER A 79 -13.63 -15.07 19.93
N PRO A 80 -12.46 -14.90 20.58
CA PRO A 80 -11.73 -13.62 20.65
C PRO A 80 -11.44 -12.98 19.28
N VAL A 81 -11.42 -13.79 18.22
CA VAL A 81 -11.25 -13.32 16.84
C VAL A 81 -12.50 -12.61 16.31
N ASN A 82 -13.70 -13.02 16.73
CA ASN A 82 -14.94 -12.35 16.32
C ASN A 82 -15.07 -10.95 16.94
N GLU A 83 -14.51 -10.74 18.13
CA GLU A 83 -14.44 -9.41 18.78
C GLU A 83 -13.56 -8.42 18.01
N LEU A 84 -12.72 -8.88 17.07
CA LEU A 84 -11.96 -7.99 16.20
C LEU A 84 -12.83 -7.34 15.12
N PHE A 85 -13.99 -7.93 14.83
CA PHE A 85 -14.87 -7.58 13.71
C PHE A 85 -16.21 -6.96 14.16
N ASP A 86 -16.30 -6.50 15.41
CA ASP A 86 -17.45 -5.77 15.93
C ASP A 86 -17.33 -4.24 15.77
N GLY A 87 -16.25 -3.77 15.13
CA GLY A 87 -15.95 -2.34 14.96
C GLY A 87 -14.92 -1.77 15.95
N ARG A 88 -14.44 -2.55 16.93
CA ARG A 88 -13.33 -2.16 17.81
C ARG A 88 -12.01 -2.02 17.07
N MET A 89 -11.78 -2.83 16.04
CA MET A 89 -10.68 -2.61 15.10
C MET A 89 -11.10 -1.61 14.03
N GLY A 90 -10.17 -0.76 13.61
CA GLY A 90 -10.42 0.21 12.56
C GLY A 90 -9.13 0.66 11.87
N VAL A 91 -9.25 1.17 10.65
CA VAL A 91 -8.16 1.89 9.97
C VAL A 91 -8.33 3.39 10.13
N ILE A 92 -7.22 4.11 10.23
CA ILE A 92 -7.19 5.57 10.15
C ILE A 92 -6.70 5.95 8.75
N THR A 93 -7.48 6.78 8.05
CA THR A 93 -7.11 7.25 6.71
C THR A 93 -6.26 8.52 6.77
N THR A 94 -5.63 8.86 5.65
CA THR A 94 -4.89 10.14 5.47
C THR A 94 -5.76 11.38 5.73
N LEU A 95 -7.08 11.28 5.62
CA LEU A 95 -8.02 12.35 5.95
C LEU A 95 -8.36 12.40 7.45
N GLY A 96 -7.76 11.53 8.27
CA GLY A 96 -8.03 11.41 9.70
C GLY A 96 -9.32 10.66 10.05
N GLN A 97 -10.03 10.11 9.06
CA GLN A 97 -11.24 9.33 9.31
C GLN A 97 -10.89 7.94 9.86
N ARG A 98 -11.58 7.52 10.93
CA ARG A 98 -11.56 6.13 11.39
C ARG A 98 -12.66 5.34 10.68
N ILE A 99 -12.27 4.26 10.01
CA ILE A 99 -13.22 3.31 9.42
C ILE A 99 -13.22 2.04 10.29
N PRO A 100 -14.30 1.74 11.03
CA PRO A 100 -14.41 0.50 11.79
C PRO A 100 -14.46 -0.72 10.87
N ILE A 101 -13.89 -1.84 11.30
CA ILE A 101 -13.79 -3.06 10.51
C ILE A 101 -14.79 -4.07 11.08
N ALA A 102 -15.75 -4.47 10.26
CA ALA A 102 -16.52 -5.70 10.42
C ALA A 102 -16.08 -6.78 9.42
N ASP A 103 -15.51 -6.37 8.29
CA ASP A 103 -14.95 -7.27 7.31
C ASP A 103 -13.84 -6.57 6.52
N VAL A 104 -12.86 -7.33 6.05
CA VAL A 104 -11.79 -6.82 5.18
C VAL A 104 -11.41 -7.85 4.12
N THR A 105 -11.26 -7.37 2.89
CA THR A 105 -10.89 -8.19 1.73
C THR A 105 -9.87 -7.47 0.85
N PRO A 106 -8.75 -8.11 0.48
CA PRO A 106 -7.87 -7.59 -0.55
C PRO A 106 -8.58 -7.62 -1.91
N VAL A 107 -8.48 -6.53 -2.68
CA VAL A 107 -9.12 -6.39 -4.01
C VAL A 107 -8.27 -7.02 -5.11
N PHE A 108 -6.95 -7.02 -4.95
CA PHE A 108 -6.00 -7.65 -5.88
C PHE A 108 -5.15 -8.70 -5.17
N SER A 109 -5.55 -9.97 -5.24
CA SER A 109 -4.92 -11.06 -4.47
C SER A 109 -4.28 -12.14 -5.34
N CYS A 110 -4.22 -11.94 -6.67
CA CYS A 110 -3.76 -12.95 -7.61
C CYS A 110 -2.29 -12.71 -8.00
N SER A 111 -1.46 -13.77 -7.97
CA SER A 111 -0.09 -13.77 -8.50
C SER A 111 -0.04 -14.41 -9.87
N LEU A 112 0.77 -13.84 -10.76
CA LEU A 112 1.23 -14.53 -11.96
C LEU A 112 2.44 -15.40 -11.61
N PRO A 113 2.40 -16.74 -11.80
CA PRO A 113 3.47 -17.64 -11.36
C PRO A 113 4.65 -17.74 -12.34
N ASN A 114 4.59 -17.06 -13.48
CA ASN A 114 5.30 -17.47 -14.69
C ASN A 114 6.80 -17.16 -14.68
N THR A 115 7.23 -16.00 -14.16
CA THR A 115 8.64 -15.58 -14.12
C THR A 115 9.00 -14.85 -12.81
N GLU A 116 10.29 -14.67 -12.52
CA GLU A 116 10.76 -13.88 -11.37
C GLU A 116 10.38 -12.40 -11.49
N LEU A 117 10.39 -11.86 -12.70
CA LEU A 117 9.91 -10.50 -13.00
C LEU A 117 8.39 -10.39 -12.75
N ASP A 118 7.61 -11.39 -13.18
CA ASP A 118 6.15 -11.43 -12.92
C ASP A 118 5.83 -11.55 -11.43
N ARG A 119 6.66 -12.27 -10.66
CA ARG A 119 6.55 -12.33 -9.19
C ARG A 119 6.89 -10.98 -8.55
N SER A 120 7.92 -10.29 -9.02
CA SER A 120 8.26 -8.95 -8.55
C SER A 120 7.12 -7.95 -8.80
N LEU A 121 6.59 -7.93 -10.03
CA LEU A 121 5.46 -7.06 -10.40
C LEU A 121 4.17 -7.43 -9.66
N SER A 122 3.95 -8.73 -9.43
CA SER A 122 2.82 -9.19 -8.61
C SER A 122 2.94 -8.70 -7.17
N ASN A 123 4.14 -8.74 -6.56
CA ASN A 123 4.36 -8.20 -5.21
C ASN A 123 4.08 -6.69 -5.13
N ASP A 124 4.43 -5.95 -6.18
CA ASP A 124 4.24 -4.50 -6.24
C ASP A 124 2.74 -4.11 -6.22
N VAL A 125 1.88 -4.91 -6.86
CA VAL A 125 0.45 -4.58 -7.05
C VAL A 125 -0.47 -5.35 -6.10
N GLN A 126 -0.10 -6.55 -5.67
CA GLN A 126 -0.93 -7.36 -4.78
C GLN A 126 -1.16 -6.70 -3.45
N CYS A 127 -2.37 -6.90 -2.92
CA CYS A 127 -2.77 -6.45 -1.59
C CYS A 127 -2.41 -4.97 -1.37
N SER A 128 -2.47 -4.17 -2.45
CA SER A 128 -2.26 -2.73 -2.44
C SER A 128 -3.57 -1.97 -2.31
N ILE A 129 -4.70 -2.62 -2.59
CA ILE A 129 -6.05 -2.09 -2.39
C ILE A 129 -6.82 -3.06 -1.51
N PHE A 130 -7.45 -2.50 -0.48
CA PHE A 130 -8.33 -3.24 0.43
C PHE A 130 -9.73 -2.67 0.37
N ARG A 131 -10.70 -3.55 0.54
CA ARG A 131 -12.09 -3.22 0.77
C ARG A 131 -12.45 -3.58 2.22
N VAL A 132 -12.95 -2.60 2.96
CA VAL A 132 -13.40 -2.75 4.34
C VAL A 132 -14.90 -2.52 4.41
N THR A 133 -15.62 -3.42 5.07
CA THR A 133 -17.03 -3.24 5.43
C THR A 133 -17.10 -2.88 6.90
N THR A 134 -17.89 -1.87 7.23
CA THR A 134 -18.16 -1.42 8.60
C THR A 134 -19.27 -2.26 9.25
N PRO A 135 -19.40 -2.25 10.59
CA PRO A 135 -20.52 -2.90 11.26
C PRO A 135 -21.90 -2.38 10.84
N THR A 136 -21.98 -1.12 10.39
CA THR A 136 -23.21 -0.51 9.85
C THR A 136 -23.50 -0.91 8.41
N GLY A 137 -22.60 -1.66 7.76
CA GLY A 137 -22.75 -2.17 6.40
C GLY A 137 -22.16 -1.28 5.30
N GLU A 138 -21.67 -0.08 5.63
CA GLU A 138 -20.96 0.77 4.68
C GLU A 138 -19.66 0.11 4.22
N THR A 139 -19.31 0.27 2.94
CA THR A 139 -18.12 -0.35 2.35
C THR A 139 -17.19 0.70 1.76
N TYR A 140 -15.93 0.64 2.15
CA TYR A 140 -14.88 1.56 1.71
C TYR A 140 -13.81 0.77 0.94
N THR A 141 -13.38 1.28 -0.21
CA THR A 141 -12.27 0.71 -0.99
C THR A 141 -11.17 1.74 -1.11
N PHE A 142 -9.98 1.42 -0.64
CA PHE A 142 -8.87 2.36 -0.61
C PHE A 142 -7.52 1.67 -0.87
N PRO A 143 -6.55 2.38 -1.47
CA PRO A 143 -5.19 1.92 -1.54
C PRO A 143 -4.52 1.96 -0.16
N ILE A 144 -3.54 1.09 0.07
CA ILE A 144 -2.80 1.02 1.33
C ILE A 144 -2.07 2.33 1.65
N SER A 145 -1.68 3.10 0.63
CA SER A 145 -1.09 4.43 0.80
C SER A 145 -2.03 5.46 1.42
N GLN A 146 -3.34 5.18 1.51
CA GLN A 146 -4.28 6.00 2.26
C GLN A 146 -4.43 5.58 3.72
N VAL A 147 -3.87 4.44 4.15
CA VAL A 147 -3.91 3.99 5.54
C VAL A 147 -2.69 4.56 6.26
N VAL A 148 -2.94 5.39 7.27
CA VAL A 148 -1.88 5.95 8.12
C VAL A 148 -1.79 5.25 9.46
N GLY A 149 -2.77 4.39 9.80
CA GLY A 149 -2.63 3.49 10.93
C GLY A 149 -3.78 2.52 11.09
N VAL A 150 -3.57 1.56 12.00
CA VAL A 150 -4.59 0.63 12.49
C VAL A 150 -4.81 0.94 13.96
N HIS A 151 -6.06 1.03 14.36
CA HIS A 151 -6.47 1.46 15.69
C HIS A 151 -7.40 0.42 16.30
N SER A 152 -7.14 0.09 17.57
CA SER A 152 -7.99 -0.76 18.40
C SER A 152 -8.61 0.11 19.50
N VAL A 153 -9.91 -0.03 19.71
CA VAL A 153 -10.70 0.70 20.70
C VAL A 153 -11.24 -0.29 21.73
N SER A 154 -11.20 0.06 23.03
CA SER A 154 -11.83 -0.76 24.06
C SER A 154 -13.35 -0.67 23.97
N GLN A 155 -14.06 -1.71 24.43
CA GLN A 155 -15.52 -1.70 24.47
C GLN A 155 -16.09 -0.43 25.14
N SER A 156 -15.58 -0.11 26.33
CA SER A 156 -16.01 1.04 27.12
C SER A 156 -15.81 2.38 26.40
N LEU A 157 -14.83 2.47 25.49
CA LEU A 157 -14.57 3.67 24.72
C LEU A 157 -15.49 3.74 23.49
N LEU A 158 -15.86 2.60 22.90
CA LEU A 158 -16.86 2.55 21.83
C LEU A 158 -18.22 3.03 22.33
N GLU A 159 -18.68 2.46 23.45
CA GLU A 159 -19.95 2.83 24.12
C GLU A 159 -19.97 4.34 24.45
N GLY A 160 -18.88 4.86 25.02
CA GLY A 160 -18.78 6.29 25.33
C GLY A 160 -18.73 7.22 24.11
N ILE A 161 -18.30 6.75 22.93
CA ILE A 161 -18.35 7.51 21.68
C ILE A 161 -19.79 7.54 21.14
N GLU A 162 -20.47 6.39 21.16
CA GLU A 162 -21.88 6.27 20.74
C GLU A 162 -22.79 7.18 21.57
N ASP A 163 -22.65 7.15 22.90
CA ASP A 163 -23.40 8.01 23.83
C ASP A 163 -23.19 9.52 23.54
N GLN A 164 -21.96 9.92 23.18
CA GLN A 164 -21.65 11.32 22.87
C GLN A 164 -22.25 11.76 21.53
N GLN A 165 -22.27 10.86 20.55
CA GLN A 165 -22.82 11.12 19.22
C GLN A 165 -24.34 11.33 19.31
N GLU A 166 -25.05 10.45 20.02
CA GLU A 166 -26.49 10.58 20.26
C GLU A 166 -26.83 11.87 21.01
N SER A 167 -26.05 12.23 22.05
CA SER A 167 -26.28 13.45 22.83
C SER A 167 -26.04 14.75 22.05
N SER A 168 -25.26 14.69 20.96
CA SER A 168 -24.95 15.83 20.10
C SER A 168 -26.02 16.05 19.03
N GLU A 169 -26.66 14.97 18.58
CA GLU A 169 -27.77 15.00 17.62
C GLU A 169 -29.09 15.45 18.26
N GLU A 170 -29.34 15.11 19.53
CA GLU A 170 -30.56 15.56 20.26
C GLU A 170 -30.54 17.06 20.62
N LYS A 171 -29.38 17.72 20.53
CA LYS A 171 -29.22 19.16 20.82
C LYS A 171 -29.23 20.06 19.57
N ALA A 172 -29.36 19.49 18.38
CA ALA A 172 -29.44 20.20 17.10
C ALA A 172 -30.91 20.39 16.65
#